data_AF-A0A151MFN7-F1
#
_entry.id   AF-A0A151MFN7-F1
#
_cell.length_a   1.000
_cell.length_b   1.000
_cell.length_c   1.000
_cell.angle_alpha   90.00
_cell.angle_beta   90.00
_cell.angle_gamma   90.00
#
_symmetry.space_group_name_H-M   'P 1'
#
loop_
_entity.id
_entity.type
_entity.pdbx_description
1 polymer ?
#
loop_
_entity_poly.entity_id
_entity_poly.type
_entity_poly.pdbx_seq_one_letter_code
_entity_poly.pdbx_strand_id
1 'polypeptide(L)'
;MPLPRETAGGGLCQQGGGKMNEVKESLRNIEQYYKLFQQQQFTFVGALEHTRENAHDKIRPVASIGQVQSYMEHYCNNATDRRILLMFLSICEDLTMLCQKLEAVHPGNSITNSILEKCKVLLSHSNNLSNIRAKYPHDVVNHLSCDEARNHYGGVVSLIPIVTDYMKEWMAHAEKLPRHVLHDAY
;
A
#
# COMPACT_ATOMS: atom_id res chain seq x y z
N MET A 1 -39.26 33.19 40.61
CA MET A 1 -39.14 32.02 39.74
C MET A 1 -38.51 32.44 38.41
N PRO A 2 -37.28 32.02 38.10
CA PRO A 2 -36.71 32.21 36.76
C PRO A 2 -36.25 30.88 36.13
N LEU A 3 -36.74 30.56 34.94
CA LEU A 3 -36.13 29.68 33.93
C LEU A 3 -36.74 29.99 32.55
N PRO A 4 -36.09 29.68 31.40
CA PRO A 4 -34.77 29.08 31.25
C PRO A 4 -33.80 29.87 30.33
N ARG A 5 -32.53 29.47 30.40
CA ARG A 5 -31.42 29.87 29.54
C ARG A 5 -31.60 29.30 28.13
N GLU A 6 -31.43 30.12 27.11
CA GLU A 6 -31.07 29.66 25.77
C GLU A 6 -29.58 29.29 25.75
N THR A 7 -29.29 28.01 25.55
CA THR A 7 -28.00 27.54 25.07
C THR A 7 -28.23 26.92 23.70
N ALA A 8 -28.00 27.70 22.65
CA ALA A 8 -27.92 27.22 21.28
C ALA A 8 -26.62 27.75 20.67
N GLY A 9 -25.82 26.85 20.11
CA GLY A 9 -24.74 27.20 19.19
C GLY A 9 -23.37 26.66 19.60
N GLY A 10 -22.91 25.66 18.87
CA GLY A 10 -21.47 25.44 18.70
C GLY A 10 -21.07 23.98 18.52
N GLY A 11 -20.79 23.58 17.28
CA GLY A 11 -19.66 22.67 17.05
C GLY A 11 -19.92 21.33 16.37
N LEU A 12 -20.79 21.23 15.36
CA LEU A 12 -20.80 20.07 14.45
C LEU A 12 -20.19 20.45 13.09
N CYS A 13 -18.87 20.67 13.07
CA CYS A 13 -18.06 20.75 11.85
C CYS A 13 -16.72 20.03 12.08
N GLN A 14 -16.72 18.70 12.28
CA GLN A 14 -15.47 17.92 12.42
C GLN A 14 -15.37 16.63 11.59
N GLN A 15 -16.41 16.19 10.88
CA GLN A 15 -16.40 14.86 10.24
C GLN A 15 -15.43 14.73 9.04
N GLY A 16 -15.14 15.80 8.30
CA GLY A 16 -14.20 15.75 7.16
C GLY A 16 -12.72 15.82 7.55
N GLY A 17 -12.40 16.42 8.71
CA GLY A 17 -11.02 16.57 9.19
C GLY A 17 -10.48 15.31 9.85
N GLY A 18 -11.34 14.58 10.59
CA GLY A 18 -10.96 13.33 11.28
C GLY A 18 -10.55 12.22 10.30
N LYS A 19 -11.38 11.95 9.30
CA LYS A 19 -11.11 10.89 8.30
C LYS A 19 -9.81 11.09 7.52
N MET A 20 -9.50 12.34 7.14
CA MET A 20 -8.23 12.64 6.46
C MET A 20 -7.02 12.46 7.38
N ASN A 21 -7.16 12.78 8.67
CA ASN A 21 -6.08 12.55 9.64
C ASN A 21 -5.82 11.05 9.86
N GLU A 22 -6.86 10.23 9.96
CA GLU A 22 -6.75 8.77 10.05
C GLU A 22 -6.05 8.15 8.83
N VAL A 23 -6.35 8.66 7.63
CA VAL A 23 -5.67 8.27 6.39
C VAL A 23 -4.19 8.61 6.45
N LYS A 24 -3.84 9.84 6.85
CA LYS A 24 -2.44 10.29 6.95
C LYS A 24 -1.66 9.47 7.98
N GLU A 25 -2.29 9.15 9.10
CA GLU A 25 -1.71 8.29 10.13
C GLU A 25 -1.52 6.86 9.62
N SER A 26 -2.53 6.30 8.94
CA SER A 26 -2.43 4.97 8.31
C SER A 26 -1.26 4.90 7.33
N LEU A 27 -1.10 5.91 6.46
CA LEU A 27 0.02 5.95 5.54
C LEU A 27 1.37 6.05 6.27
N ARG A 28 1.48 6.91 7.29
CA ARG A 28 2.72 7.03 8.08
C ARG A 28 3.12 5.71 8.73
N ASN A 29 2.15 4.96 9.26
CA ASN A 29 2.40 3.65 9.87
C ASN A 29 2.88 2.63 8.81
N ILE A 30 2.27 2.62 7.63
CA ILE A 30 2.71 1.81 6.49
C ILE A 30 4.14 2.16 6.09
N GLU A 31 4.47 3.45 5.99
CA GLU A 31 5.83 3.89 5.65
C GLU A 31 6.87 3.46 6.68
N GLN A 32 6.53 3.53 7.98
CA GLN A 32 7.40 3.04 9.05
C GLN A 32 7.61 1.53 8.95
N TYR A 33 6.54 0.78 8.70
CA TYR A 33 6.63 -0.67 8.58
C TYR A 33 7.41 -1.07 7.31
N TYR A 34 7.18 -0.37 6.21
CA TYR A 34 7.94 -0.54 4.98
C TYR A 34 9.43 -0.25 5.15
N LYS A 35 9.83 0.76 5.94
CA LYS A 35 11.25 1.00 6.26
C LYS A 35 11.90 -0.20 6.97
N LEU A 36 11.18 -0.81 7.91
CA LEU A 36 11.66 -2.03 8.58
C LEU A 36 11.78 -3.22 7.61
N PHE A 37 10.85 -3.32 6.66
CA PHE A 37 10.92 -4.32 5.59
C PHE A 37 12.11 -4.07 4.65
N GLN A 38 12.34 -2.82 4.22
CA GLN A 38 13.46 -2.44 3.36
C GLN A 38 14.82 -2.85 3.96
N GLN A 39 15.01 -2.65 5.27
CA GLN A 39 16.22 -3.07 5.98
C GLN A 39 16.47 -4.58 5.91
N GLN A 40 15.43 -5.38 5.65
CA GLN A 40 15.45 -6.84 5.59
C GLN A 40 15.21 -7.38 4.17
N GLN A 41 15.36 -6.54 3.15
CA GLN A 41 15.07 -6.92 1.78
C GLN A 41 15.91 -8.11 1.29
N PHE A 42 17.19 -8.19 1.66
CA PHE A 42 18.01 -9.37 1.33
C PHE A 42 17.41 -10.66 1.90
N THR A 43 16.89 -10.61 3.14
CA THR A 43 16.18 -11.74 3.74
C THR A 43 14.91 -12.07 2.98
N PHE A 44 14.18 -11.07 2.49
CA PHE A 44 12.98 -11.29 1.66
C PHE A 44 13.32 -11.99 0.34
N VAL A 45 14.38 -11.55 -0.33
CA VAL A 45 14.86 -12.15 -1.58
C VAL A 45 15.30 -13.60 -1.36
N GLY A 46 16.08 -13.86 -0.31
CA GLY A 46 16.48 -15.22 0.07
C GLY A 46 15.28 -16.12 0.40
N ALA A 47 14.28 -15.60 1.11
CA ALA A 47 13.05 -16.34 1.40
C ALA A 47 12.28 -16.71 0.12
N LEU A 48 12.21 -15.79 -0.86
CA LEU A 48 11.62 -16.09 -2.18
C LEU A 48 12.43 -17.16 -2.92
N GLU A 49 13.75 -17.12 -2.86
CA GLU A 49 14.61 -18.13 -3.47
C GLU A 49 14.38 -19.53 -2.86
N HIS A 50 14.45 -19.66 -1.54
CA HIS A 50 14.24 -20.92 -0.85
C HIS A 50 12.85 -21.51 -1.11
N THR A 51 11.80 -20.68 -1.05
CA THR A 51 10.43 -21.15 -1.27
C THR A 51 10.16 -21.54 -2.72
N ARG A 52 10.74 -20.83 -3.70
CA ARG A 52 10.70 -21.24 -5.11
C ARG A 52 11.43 -22.55 -5.36
N GLU A 53 12.56 -22.76 -4.69
CA GLU A 53 13.28 -24.02 -4.76
C GLU A 53 12.42 -25.19 -4.25
N ASN A 54 11.79 -25.02 -3.10
CA ASN A 54 10.87 -26.00 -2.53
C ASN A 54 9.63 -26.26 -3.40
N ALA A 55 9.16 -25.22 -4.12
CA ALA A 55 8.04 -25.33 -5.05
C ALA A 55 8.44 -25.91 -6.42
N HIS A 56 9.74 -26.14 -6.67
CA HIS A 56 10.29 -26.48 -7.97
C HIS A 56 9.94 -25.47 -9.09
N ASP A 57 9.71 -24.19 -8.76
CA ASP A 57 9.35 -23.11 -9.71
C ASP A 57 10.52 -22.15 -9.97
N LYS A 58 11.68 -22.72 -10.29
CA LYS A 58 12.91 -21.96 -10.57
C LYS A 58 12.91 -21.25 -11.94
N ILE A 59 11.97 -21.60 -12.81
CA ILE A 59 11.93 -21.11 -14.21
C ILE A 59 11.14 -19.80 -14.32
N ARG A 60 10.07 -19.63 -13.54
CA ARG A 60 9.18 -18.47 -13.66
C ARG A 60 9.55 -17.36 -12.67
N PRO A 61 9.38 -16.08 -13.05
CA PRO A 61 9.47 -14.96 -12.12
C PRO A 61 8.40 -15.07 -11.04
N VAL A 62 8.69 -14.51 -9.87
CA VAL A 62 7.64 -14.19 -8.90
C VAL A 62 6.97 -12.92 -9.39
N ALA A 63 5.71 -13.05 -9.81
CA ALA A 63 5.02 -12.04 -10.59
C ALA A 63 3.73 -11.56 -9.92
N SER A 64 3.35 -12.05 -8.75
CA SER A 64 2.10 -11.65 -8.09
C SER A 64 2.17 -11.81 -6.57
N ILE A 65 1.32 -11.06 -5.86
CA ILE A 65 1.13 -11.23 -4.41
C ILE A 65 0.69 -12.66 -4.09
N GLY A 66 -0.19 -13.23 -4.93
CA GLY A 66 -0.70 -14.58 -4.73
C GLY A 66 0.35 -15.67 -4.83
N GLN A 67 1.34 -15.52 -5.71
CA GLN A 67 2.50 -16.42 -5.70
C GLN A 67 3.29 -16.33 -4.38
N VAL A 68 3.53 -15.11 -3.87
CA VAL A 68 4.22 -14.93 -2.58
C VAL A 68 3.46 -15.58 -1.44
N GLN A 69 2.13 -15.41 -1.40
CA GLN A 69 1.28 -16.05 -0.40
C GLN A 69 1.30 -17.58 -0.53
N SER A 70 1.16 -18.12 -1.75
CA SER A 70 1.21 -19.56 -1.99
C SER A 70 2.55 -20.17 -1.54
N TYR A 71 3.67 -19.50 -1.84
CA TYR A 71 5.00 -19.87 -1.36
C TYR A 71 5.12 -19.89 0.16
N MET A 72 4.62 -18.85 0.84
CA MET A 72 4.62 -18.79 2.30
C MET A 72 3.78 -19.91 2.94
N GLU A 73 2.62 -20.24 2.35
CA GLU A 73 1.68 -21.20 2.93
C GLU A 73 2.10 -22.66 2.71
N HIS A 74 2.61 -22.99 1.52
CA HIS A 74 2.78 -24.38 1.08
C HIS A 74 4.25 -24.81 0.98
N TYR A 75 5.18 -23.86 0.87
CA TYR A 75 6.58 -24.16 0.53
C TYR A 75 7.60 -23.52 1.48
N CYS A 76 7.13 -22.87 2.56
CA CYS A 76 7.98 -22.20 3.53
C CYS A 76 8.07 -22.97 4.86
N ASN A 77 9.22 -23.60 5.09
CA ASN A 77 9.50 -24.38 6.30
C ASN A 77 10.36 -23.61 7.33
N ASN A 78 10.91 -22.46 6.95
CA ASN A 78 11.78 -21.64 7.80
C ASN A 78 10.99 -20.50 8.45
N ALA A 79 11.13 -20.33 9.77
CA ALA A 79 10.40 -19.30 10.52
C ALA A 79 10.83 -17.86 10.16
N THR A 80 12.12 -17.65 9.88
CA THR A 80 12.64 -16.34 9.43
C THR A 80 12.09 -15.98 8.06
N ASP A 81 12.09 -16.93 7.12
CA ASP A 81 11.53 -16.75 5.78
C ASP A 81 10.03 -16.45 5.86
N ARG A 82 9.30 -17.25 6.66
CA ARG A 82 7.87 -17.02 6.89
C ARG A 82 7.59 -15.63 7.43
N ARG A 83 8.40 -15.15 8.39
CA ARG A 83 8.22 -13.83 8.99
C ARG A 83 8.39 -12.71 7.96
N ILE A 84 9.41 -12.78 7.11
CA ILE A 84 9.65 -11.71 6.13
C ILE A 84 8.66 -11.76 4.95
N LEU A 85 8.22 -12.95 4.53
CA LEU A 85 7.14 -13.10 3.54
C LEU A 85 5.82 -12.54 4.08
N LEU A 86 5.49 -12.85 5.34
CA LEU A 86 4.31 -12.30 6.01
C LEU A 86 4.37 -10.78 6.09
N MET A 87 5.53 -10.20 6.42
CA MET A 87 5.71 -8.75 6.48
C MET A 87 5.37 -8.07 5.14
N PHE A 88 5.82 -8.64 4.02
CA PHE A 88 5.45 -8.16 2.68
C PHE A 88 3.92 -8.22 2.45
N LEU A 89 3.30 -9.36 2.77
CA LEU A 89 1.86 -9.58 2.57
C LEU A 89 1.03 -8.62 3.42
N SER A 90 1.38 -8.44 4.70
CA SER A 90 0.71 -7.50 5.61
C SER A 90 0.80 -6.06 5.10
N ILE A 91 1.95 -5.63 4.57
CA ILE A 91 2.06 -4.28 3.98
C ILE A 91 1.15 -4.14 2.76
N CYS A 92 1.05 -5.17 1.91
CA CYS A 92 0.15 -5.14 0.75
C CYS A 92 -1.33 -5.07 1.17
N GLU A 93 -1.70 -5.78 2.25
CA GLU A 93 -3.04 -5.73 2.84
C GLU A 93 -3.33 -4.35 3.44
N ASP A 94 -2.39 -3.78 4.20
CA ASP A 94 -2.52 -2.43 4.76
C ASP A 94 -2.68 -1.37 3.67
N LEU A 95 -1.94 -1.47 2.56
CA LEU A 95 -2.09 -0.61 1.39
C LEU A 95 -3.45 -0.78 0.71
N THR A 96 -3.98 -2.00 0.68
CA THR A 96 -5.32 -2.29 0.13
C THR A 96 -6.40 -1.67 1.01
N MET A 97 -6.29 -1.81 2.33
CA MET A 97 -7.17 -1.15 3.29
C MET A 97 -7.07 0.37 3.19
N LEU A 98 -5.87 0.91 2.97
CA LEU A 98 -5.68 2.35 2.75
C LEU A 98 -6.43 2.82 1.50
N CYS A 99 -6.42 2.07 0.39
CA CYS A 99 -7.24 2.41 -0.79
C CYS A 99 -8.71 2.60 -0.42
N GLN A 100 -9.27 1.67 0.34
CA GLN A 100 -10.68 1.72 0.78
C GLN A 100 -10.96 2.93 1.68
N LYS A 101 -10.04 3.24 2.60
CA LYS A 101 -10.14 4.44 3.46
C LYS A 101 -10.14 5.72 2.63
N LEU A 102 -9.27 5.82 1.62
CA LEU A 102 -9.17 6.99 0.73
C LEU A 102 -10.47 7.24 -0.03
N GLU A 103 -11.12 6.20 -0.53
CA GLU A 103 -12.44 6.29 -1.18
C GLU A 103 -13.53 6.83 -0.24
N ALA A 104 -13.46 6.47 1.04
CA ALA A 104 -14.42 6.90 2.05
C ALA A 104 -14.23 8.36 2.51
N VAL A 105 -13.10 9.01 2.16
CA VAL A 105 -12.81 10.41 2.54
C VAL A 105 -13.46 11.41 1.58
N HIS A 106 -13.46 11.15 0.28
CA HIS A 106 -14.01 12.04 -0.72
C HIS A 106 -14.48 11.22 -1.93
N PRO A 107 -15.58 11.60 -2.63
CA PRO A 107 -16.03 10.96 -3.89
C PRO A 107 -15.02 11.05 -5.06
N GLY A 108 -13.79 11.49 -4.77
CA GLY A 108 -12.71 11.73 -5.71
C GLY A 108 -13.00 12.77 -6.80
N ASN A 109 -12.06 12.87 -7.72
CA ASN A 109 -12.19 13.48 -9.05
C ASN A 109 -11.55 12.50 -10.06
N SER A 110 -11.51 12.83 -11.34
CA SER A 110 -10.92 11.95 -12.36
C SER A 110 -9.46 11.56 -12.07
N ILE A 111 -8.68 12.46 -11.48
CA ILE A 111 -7.26 12.23 -11.14
C ILE A 111 -7.15 11.29 -9.95
N THR A 112 -7.79 11.62 -8.82
CA THR A 112 -7.70 10.81 -7.60
C THR A 112 -8.31 9.43 -7.79
N ASN A 113 -9.39 9.31 -8.57
CA ASN A 113 -9.97 8.02 -8.93
C ASN A 113 -9.03 7.22 -9.83
N SER A 114 -8.39 7.85 -10.83
CA SER A 114 -7.41 7.15 -11.67
C SER A 114 -6.21 6.65 -10.87
N ILE A 115 -5.77 7.37 -9.84
CA ILE A 115 -4.67 6.96 -8.97
C ILE A 115 -5.10 5.74 -8.13
N LEU A 116 -6.28 5.77 -7.50
CA LEU A 116 -6.78 4.65 -6.70
C LEU A 116 -6.97 3.38 -7.53
N GLU A 117 -7.54 3.49 -8.74
CA GLU A 117 -7.71 2.33 -9.60
C GLU A 117 -6.37 1.70 -9.99
N LYS A 118 -5.33 2.51 -10.24
CA LYS A 118 -3.96 1.98 -10.46
C LYS A 118 -3.45 1.23 -9.22
N CYS A 119 -3.64 1.79 -8.02
CA CYS A 119 -3.24 1.12 -6.78
C CYS A 119 -3.95 -0.22 -6.59
N LYS A 120 -5.28 -0.26 -6.76
CA LYS A 120 -6.07 -1.49 -6.63
C LYS A 120 -5.67 -2.56 -7.63
N VAL A 121 -5.42 -2.17 -8.90
CA VAL A 121 -4.92 -3.13 -9.91
C VAL A 121 -3.57 -3.68 -9.49
N LEU A 122 -2.63 -2.82 -9.05
CA LEU A 122 -1.31 -3.25 -8.60
C LEU A 122 -1.36 -4.19 -7.38
N LEU A 123 -2.25 -3.91 -6.42
CA LEU A 123 -2.45 -4.68 -5.20
C LEU A 123 -3.37 -5.90 -5.37
N SER A 124 -3.96 -6.09 -6.55
CA SER A 124 -4.78 -7.26 -6.83
C SER A 124 -3.94 -8.52 -6.72
N HIS A 125 -4.49 -9.51 -6.01
CA HIS A 125 -3.80 -10.74 -5.63
C HIS A 125 -3.17 -11.48 -6.82
N SER A 126 -3.82 -11.47 -7.98
CA SER A 126 -3.39 -12.16 -9.21
C SER A 126 -2.75 -11.24 -10.26
N ASN A 127 -2.56 -9.95 -9.97
CA ASN A 127 -2.01 -9.02 -10.93
C ASN A 127 -0.56 -9.36 -11.28
N ASN A 128 -0.20 -9.19 -12.56
CA ASN A 128 1.13 -9.47 -13.06
C ASN A 128 2.05 -8.25 -12.84
N LEU A 129 3.06 -8.44 -12.00
CA LEU A 129 4.05 -7.48 -11.57
C LEU A 129 5.38 -7.61 -12.34
N SER A 130 5.53 -8.56 -13.27
CA SER A 130 6.82 -8.83 -13.93
C SER A 130 7.43 -7.62 -14.62
N ASN A 131 6.61 -6.66 -15.06
CA ASN A 131 7.04 -5.48 -15.82
C ASN A 131 7.12 -4.19 -15.00
N ILE A 132 6.69 -4.18 -13.73
CA ILE A 132 6.74 -2.95 -12.92
C ILE A 132 8.13 -2.76 -12.33
N ARG A 133 8.65 -1.53 -12.35
CA ARG A 133 9.94 -1.19 -11.75
C ARG A 133 9.84 0.13 -11.03
N ALA A 134 10.25 0.14 -9.76
CA ALA A 134 10.36 1.36 -8.98
C ALA A 134 11.46 2.22 -9.61
N LYS A 135 11.17 3.51 -9.76
CA LYS A 135 12.13 4.49 -10.31
C LYS A 135 12.82 5.21 -9.16
N TYR A 136 13.94 5.86 -9.45
CA TYR A 136 14.60 6.79 -8.53
C TYR A 136 13.57 7.73 -7.87
N PRO A 137 13.64 7.98 -6.55
CA PRO A 137 14.75 7.69 -5.63
C PRO A 137 14.75 6.28 -5.02
N HIS A 138 13.83 5.39 -5.41
CA HIS A 138 13.79 4.05 -4.84
C HIS A 138 14.96 3.20 -5.37
N ASP A 139 15.84 2.80 -4.46
CA ASP A 139 17.02 1.99 -4.74
C ASP A 139 16.83 0.50 -4.44
N VAL A 140 15.61 0.09 -4.09
CA VAL A 140 15.25 -1.31 -3.81
C VAL A 140 15.61 -2.30 -4.92
N VAL A 141 15.57 -1.86 -6.18
CA VAL A 141 15.97 -2.70 -7.31
C VAL A 141 17.50 -2.77 -7.43
N ASN A 142 18.22 -1.77 -6.93
CA ASN A 142 19.69 -1.71 -6.97
C ASN A 142 20.34 -2.64 -5.94
N HIS A 143 19.60 -3.13 -4.95
CA HIS A 143 20.06 -4.14 -4.00
C HIS A 143 19.99 -5.56 -4.57
N LEU A 144 19.32 -5.75 -5.70
CA LEU A 144 19.27 -7.01 -6.44
C LEU A 144 20.42 -7.08 -7.44
N SER A 145 20.91 -8.28 -7.73
CA SER A 145 21.71 -8.50 -8.93
C SER A 145 20.89 -8.18 -10.18
N CYS A 146 21.57 -7.94 -11.31
CA CYS A 146 20.90 -7.63 -12.57
C CYS A 146 19.92 -8.72 -13.02
N ASP A 147 20.25 -10.00 -12.77
CA ASP A 147 19.38 -11.12 -13.11
C ASP A 147 18.15 -11.18 -12.20
N GLU A 148 18.34 -11.05 -10.89
CA GLU A 148 17.23 -11.00 -9.92
C GLU A 148 16.27 -9.85 -10.20
N ALA A 149 16.81 -8.66 -10.49
CA ALA A 149 16.04 -7.47 -10.83
C ALA A 149 15.27 -7.62 -12.15
N ARG A 150 15.89 -8.23 -13.17
CA ARG A 150 15.29 -8.35 -14.50
C ARG A 150 14.29 -9.51 -14.57
N ASN A 151 14.64 -10.65 -13.98
CA ASN A 151 14.03 -11.93 -14.31
C ASN A 151 13.30 -12.62 -13.16
N HIS A 152 13.47 -12.20 -11.89
CA HIS A 152 12.95 -12.99 -10.76
C HIS A 152 12.10 -12.21 -9.75
N TYR A 153 12.59 -11.07 -9.24
CA TYR A 153 12.03 -10.43 -8.04
C TYR A 153 11.76 -8.93 -8.18
N GLY A 154 12.29 -8.29 -9.24
CA GLY A 154 12.23 -6.83 -9.40
C GLY A 154 10.81 -6.26 -9.36
N GLY A 155 9.82 -7.00 -9.88
CA GLY A 155 8.40 -6.60 -9.84
C GLY A 155 7.84 -6.52 -8.42
N VAL A 156 7.97 -7.61 -7.67
CA VAL A 156 7.47 -7.74 -6.29
C VAL A 156 8.16 -6.75 -5.36
N VAL A 157 9.48 -6.61 -5.49
CA VAL A 157 10.28 -5.65 -4.70
C VAL A 157 9.91 -4.19 -5.02
N SER A 158 9.45 -3.92 -6.24
CA SER A 158 9.02 -2.58 -6.67
C SER A 158 7.60 -2.22 -6.26
N LEU A 159 6.77 -3.19 -5.87
CA LEU A 159 5.34 -2.96 -5.66
C LEU A 159 5.07 -1.93 -4.55
N ILE A 160 5.57 -2.18 -3.35
CA ILE A 160 5.32 -1.33 -2.17
C ILE A 160 5.73 0.13 -2.41
N PRO A 161 6.94 0.46 -2.88
CA PRO A 161 7.34 1.86 -3.08
C PRO A 161 6.50 2.55 -4.16
N ILE A 162 6.17 1.87 -5.26
CA ILE A 162 5.30 2.44 -6.31
C ILE A 162 3.93 2.79 -5.76
N VAL A 163 3.29 1.85 -5.06
CA VAL A 163 1.95 2.07 -4.50
C VAL A 163 1.99 3.15 -3.44
N THR A 164 3.01 3.19 -2.59
CA THR A 164 3.19 4.23 -1.58
C THR A 164 3.30 5.63 -2.20
N ASP A 165 4.02 5.77 -3.31
CA ASP A 165 4.11 7.04 -4.05
C ASP A 165 2.76 7.45 -4.63
N TYR A 166 2.00 6.52 -5.20
CA TYR A 166 0.63 6.81 -5.66
C TYR A 166 -0.28 7.26 -4.51
N MET A 167 -0.16 6.68 -3.31
CA MET A 167 -0.94 7.14 -2.15
C MET A 167 -0.57 8.58 -1.75
N LYS A 168 0.72 8.94 -1.80
CA LYS A 168 1.17 10.31 -1.54
C LYS A 168 0.67 11.29 -2.58
N GLU A 169 0.75 10.91 -3.85
CA GLU A 169 0.22 11.69 -4.96
C GLU A 169 -1.28 11.92 -4.80
N TRP A 170 -2.04 10.88 -4.46
CA TRP A 170 -3.47 10.98 -4.17
C TRP A 170 -3.75 12.01 -3.07
N MET A 171 -3.03 11.95 -1.94
CA MET A 171 -3.22 12.88 -0.83
C MET A 171 -2.91 14.32 -1.24
N ALA A 172 -1.83 14.53 -2.00
CA ALA A 172 -1.47 15.85 -2.49
C ALA A 172 -2.54 16.45 -3.42
N HIS A 173 -3.27 15.62 -4.16
CA HIS A 173 -4.43 16.06 -4.95
C HIS A 173 -5.68 16.26 -4.09
N ALA A 174 -5.94 15.38 -3.13
CA ALA A 174 -7.10 15.47 -2.26
C ALA A 174 -7.06 16.71 -1.34
N GLU A 175 -5.87 17.13 -0.89
CA GLU A 175 -5.71 18.37 -0.11
C GLU A 175 -6.00 19.65 -0.91
N LYS A 176 -5.87 19.60 -2.24
CA LYS A 176 -6.15 20.72 -3.15
C LYS A 176 -7.62 20.79 -3.56
N LEU A 177 -8.40 19.74 -3.31
CA LEU A 177 -9.82 19.75 -3.62
C LEU A 177 -10.55 20.70 -2.67
N PRO A 178 -11.50 21.53 -3.18
CA PRO A 178 -12.40 22.27 -2.32
C PRO A 178 -13.09 21.25 -1.42
N ARG A 179 -12.96 21.39 -0.09
CA ARG A 179 -13.88 20.71 0.81
C ARG A 179 -15.24 21.27 0.45
N HIS A 180 -16.08 20.51 -0.26
CA HIS A 180 -17.41 20.97 -0.57
C HIS A 180 -18.09 21.26 0.78
N VAL A 181 -18.19 22.54 1.11
CA VAL A 181 -19.16 23.03 2.07
C VAL A 181 -20.47 22.76 1.35
N LEU A 182 -21.14 21.66 1.69
CA LEU A 182 -22.54 21.47 1.33
C LEU A 182 -23.31 22.54 2.09
N HIS A 183 -23.36 23.73 1.49
CA HIS A 183 -24.30 24.78 1.81
C HIS A 183 -25.27 24.81 0.63
N ASP A 184 -26.09 23.77 0.52
CA ASP A 184 -27.25 23.84 -0.36
C ASP A 184 -28.33 24.63 0.38
N ALA A 185 -28.44 25.89 -0.05
CA ALA A 185 -29.56 26.77 0.19
C ALA A 185 -30.74 26.32 -0.68
N TYR A 186 -31.86 25.94 -0.06
CA TYR A 186 -33.18 26.60 -0.16
C TYR A 186 -34.21 25.84 0.67
#